data_AF-A0A6M7UHD9-F1
#
_entry.id   AF-A0A6M7UHD9-F1
#
_cell.length_a   1.000
_cell.length_b   1.000
_cell.length_c   1.000
_cell.angle_alpha   90.00
_cell.angle_beta   90.00
_cell.angle_gamma   90.00
#
_symmetry.space_group_name_H-M   'P 1'
#
loop_
_entity.id
_entity.type
_entity.pdbx_description
1 polymer ?
#
loop_
_entity_poly.entity_id
_entity_poly.type
_entity_poly.pdbx_seq_one_letter_code
_entity_poly.pdbx_strand_id
1 'polypeptide(L)'
;MSPLPEAVPFFSQWETPDMTLAVLADGAEAALRRDPLWRGSGAETLDEYAVWAANICGMACLKMILATRGEIVPTIELARRCSAYGGYVVNDGSIKGLIYAPFVSFVQAEFGLQVQVMTNVATADIPAILGRSSFFIASVSSSIRWPEREPPSKGGHLVLLTAASDDGFRFHNPSGHTSATQTNAVLAPADFDRFFANRGIAVTI
;
A
#
# COMPACT_ATOMS: atom_id res chain seq x y z
N MET A 1 -9.57 -2.46 20.12
CA MET A 1 -9.59 -0.99 19.91
C MET A 1 -8.75 -0.71 18.69
N SER A 2 -9.26 0.04 17.71
CA SER A 2 -8.44 0.44 16.55
C SER A 2 -7.28 1.32 17.03
N PRO A 3 -6.08 1.21 16.43
CA PRO A 3 -4.96 2.05 16.79
C PRO A 3 -5.26 3.51 16.45
N LEU A 4 -4.69 4.44 17.22
CA LEU A 4 -4.75 5.85 16.88
C LEU A 4 -4.09 6.07 15.50
N PRO A 5 -4.71 6.82 14.59
CA PRO A 5 -4.21 6.98 13.23
C PRO A 5 -2.76 7.46 13.18
N GLU A 6 -2.37 8.41 14.04
CA GLU A 6 -1.00 8.92 14.12
C GLU A 6 0.04 7.91 14.63
N ALA A 7 -0.41 6.86 15.32
CA ALA A 7 0.45 5.83 15.91
C ALA A 7 0.70 4.63 14.96
N VAL A 8 0.04 4.60 13.80
CA VAL A 8 0.25 3.54 12.81
C VAL A 8 1.65 3.69 12.21
N PRO A 9 2.54 2.67 12.31
CA PRO A 9 3.87 2.75 11.74
C PRO A 9 3.83 2.94 10.23
N PHE A 10 4.75 3.72 9.70
CA PHE A 10 4.92 3.92 8.26
C PHE A 10 6.03 3.01 7.71
N PHE A 11 5.74 2.33 6.60
CA PHE A 11 6.74 1.66 5.78
C PHE A 11 6.54 2.06 4.32
N SER A 12 7.63 2.50 3.70
CA SER A 12 7.68 2.73 2.26
C SER A 12 7.60 1.39 1.52
N GLN A 13 7.10 1.41 0.28
CA GLN A 13 7.13 0.24 -0.61
C GLN A 13 8.55 -0.14 -1.01
N TRP A 14 9.48 0.81 -0.90
CA TRP A 14 10.92 0.62 -1.01
C TRP A 14 11.53 0.69 0.37
N GLU A 15 12.53 -0.13 0.66
CA GLU A 15 13.10 -0.19 2.02
C GLU A 15 13.76 1.14 2.43
N THR A 16 14.32 1.89 1.47
CA THR A 16 14.70 3.29 1.70
C THR A 16 13.53 4.23 1.31
N PRO A 17 12.94 4.99 2.26
CA PRO A 17 11.80 5.87 1.98
C PRO A 17 12.03 6.93 0.90
N ASP A 18 13.28 7.37 0.72
CA ASP A 18 13.62 8.45 -0.23
C ASP A 18 13.82 7.96 -1.67
N MET A 19 13.60 6.66 -1.96
CA MET A 19 13.80 6.08 -3.30
C MET A 19 12.83 6.60 -4.36
N THR A 20 11.72 7.23 -3.97
CA THR A 20 10.66 7.65 -4.89
C THR A 20 11.14 8.46 -6.07
N LEU A 21 11.92 9.51 -5.80
CA LEU A 21 12.38 10.41 -6.88
C LEU A 21 13.38 9.70 -7.81
N ALA A 22 14.26 8.85 -7.25
CA ALA A 22 15.20 8.07 -8.05
C ALA A 22 14.46 7.06 -8.95
N VAL A 23 13.45 6.38 -8.43
CA VAL A 23 12.63 5.42 -9.20
C VAL A 23 11.87 6.11 -10.33
N LEU A 24 11.38 7.33 -10.10
CA LEU A 24 10.68 8.11 -11.12
C LEU A 24 11.63 8.66 -12.20
N ALA A 25 12.84 9.07 -11.81
CA ALA A 25 13.83 9.63 -12.72
C ALA A 25 14.52 8.55 -13.57
N ASP A 26 14.94 7.46 -12.95
CA ASP A 26 15.83 6.46 -13.57
C ASP A 26 15.10 5.15 -13.92
N GLY A 27 13.84 5.02 -13.53
CA GLY A 27 13.08 3.78 -13.62
C GLY A 27 13.35 2.83 -12.44
N ALA A 28 12.34 2.01 -12.11
CA ALA A 28 12.39 1.14 -10.93
C ALA A 28 13.56 0.14 -10.97
N GLU A 29 13.80 -0.50 -12.12
CA GLU A 29 14.86 -1.49 -12.27
C GLU A 29 16.25 -0.91 -11.96
N ALA A 30 16.57 0.26 -12.51
CA ALA A 30 17.88 0.88 -12.32
C ALA A 30 18.03 1.49 -10.92
N ALA A 31 16.99 2.16 -10.42
CA ALA A 31 17.04 2.86 -9.14
C ALA A 31 17.12 1.88 -7.96
N LEU A 32 16.28 0.83 -7.95
CA LEU A 32 16.15 -0.08 -6.81
C LEU A 32 17.39 -0.95 -6.58
N ARG A 33 18.20 -1.16 -7.63
CA ARG A 33 19.53 -1.77 -7.50
C ARG A 33 20.49 -0.96 -6.62
N ARG A 34 20.19 0.32 -6.38
CA ARG A 34 20.99 1.21 -5.53
C ARG A 34 20.33 1.51 -4.18
N ASP A 35 19.20 0.87 -3.86
CA ASP A 35 18.57 1.02 -2.55
C ASP A 35 19.49 0.43 -1.47
N PRO A 36 20.04 1.23 -0.54
CA PRO A 36 20.99 0.73 0.46
C PRO A 36 20.35 -0.23 1.48
N LEU A 37 19.03 -0.18 1.65
CA LEU A 37 18.29 -0.94 2.66
C LEU A 37 17.58 -2.17 2.08
N TRP A 38 17.80 -2.51 0.81
CA TRP A 38 17.09 -3.60 0.10
C TRP A 38 17.03 -4.92 0.88
N ARG A 39 18.06 -5.26 1.66
CA ARG A 39 18.09 -6.50 2.46
C ARG A 39 16.99 -6.55 3.53
N GLY A 40 16.52 -5.40 4.00
CA GLY A 40 15.40 -5.30 4.96
C GLY A 40 14.07 -5.82 4.39
N SER A 41 13.96 -5.94 3.07
CA SER A 41 12.78 -6.49 2.40
C SER A 41 12.62 -7.99 2.56
N GLY A 42 13.69 -8.72 2.93
CA GLY A 42 13.71 -10.18 2.93
C GLY A 42 13.97 -10.82 1.56
N ALA A 43 14.37 -10.02 0.56
CA ALA A 43 14.92 -10.56 -0.69
C ALA A 43 16.27 -11.27 -0.44
N GLU A 44 16.46 -12.38 -1.14
CA GLU A 44 17.71 -13.16 -1.14
C GLU A 44 18.77 -12.49 -2.02
N THR A 45 18.32 -11.84 -3.10
CA THR A 45 19.20 -11.17 -4.06
C THR A 45 18.70 -9.77 -4.40
N LEU A 46 19.62 -8.92 -4.86
CA LEU A 46 19.27 -7.60 -5.35
C LEU A 46 18.37 -7.67 -6.60
N ASP A 47 18.52 -8.72 -7.41
CA ASP A 47 17.66 -8.97 -8.58
C ASP A 47 16.23 -9.27 -8.15
N GLU A 48 16.04 -10.13 -7.13
CA GLU A 48 14.71 -10.37 -6.55
C GLU A 48 14.12 -9.07 -6.02
N TYR A 49 14.90 -8.28 -5.27
CA TYR A 49 14.45 -6.98 -4.78
C TYR A 49 13.95 -6.09 -5.92
N ALA A 50 14.79 -5.86 -6.95
CA ALA A 50 14.46 -4.97 -8.05
C ALA A 50 13.20 -5.39 -8.83
N VAL A 51 12.98 -6.70 -9.00
CA VAL A 51 11.78 -7.24 -9.66
C VAL A 51 10.53 -7.00 -8.82
N TRP A 52 10.58 -7.28 -7.51
CA TRP A 52 9.41 -7.21 -6.64
C TRP A 52 9.06 -5.78 -6.21
N ALA A 53 10.05 -4.94 -5.89
CA ALA A 53 9.84 -3.68 -5.18
C ALA A 53 8.96 -2.65 -5.93
N ALA A 54 8.75 -2.80 -7.23
CA ALA A 54 7.79 -1.99 -7.99
C ALA A 54 6.32 -2.34 -7.73
N ASN A 55 6.00 -3.54 -7.21
CA ASN A 55 4.66 -4.12 -7.19
C ASN A 55 4.15 -4.49 -5.78
N ILE A 56 4.85 -4.05 -4.73
CA ILE A 56 4.61 -4.45 -3.33
C ILE A 56 3.92 -3.38 -2.47
N CYS A 57 3.31 -2.35 -3.05
CA CYS A 57 2.58 -1.32 -2.28
C CYS A 57 1.50 -1.91 -1.37
N GLY A 58 0.83 -2.98 -1.79
CA GLY A 58 -0.13 -3.73 -0.96
C GLY A 58 0.52 -4.48 0.21
N MET A 59 1.70 -5.06 0.01
CA MET A 59 2.45 -5.70 1.09
C MET A 59 3.02 -4.69 2.07
N ALA A 60 3.40 -3.49 1.60
CA ALA A 60 3.78 -2.39 2.49
C ALA A 60 2.58 -1.95 3.36
N CYS A 61 1.37 -1.88 2.79
CA CYS A 61 0.15 -1.65 3.57
C CYS A 61 -0.10 -2.75 4.62
N LEU A 62 0.06 -4.02 4.25
CA LEU A 62 -0.05 -5.14 5.19
C LEU A 62 1.01 -5.06 6.30
N LYS A 63 2.27 -4.78 5.96
CA LYS A 63 3.38 -4.61 6.92
C LYS A 63 3.07 -3.51 7.94
N MET A 64 2.52 -2.38 7.50
CA MET A 64 2.07 -1.30 8.40
C MET A 64 0.95 -1.75 9.35
N ILE A 65 -0.03 -2.51 8.85
CA ILE A 65 -1.11 -3.07 9.68
C ILE A 65 -0.54 -4.04 10.72
N LEU A 66 0.29 -5.00 10.30
CA LEU A 66 0.90 -5.98 11.21
C LEU A 66 1.78 -5.31 12.27
N ALA A 67 2.48 -4.23 11.91
CA ALA A 67 3.31 -3.48 12.84
C ALA A 67 2.50 -2.85 13.98
N THR A 68 1.21 -2.56 13.78
CA THR A 68 0.32 -2.10 14.88
C THR A 68 0.05 -3.16 15.94
N ARG A 69 0.25 -4.45 15.60
CA ARG A 69 0.20 -5.60 16.52
C ARG A 69 1.57 -5.95 17.11
N GLY A 70 2.62 -5.19 16.77
CA GLY A 70 4.00 -5.50 17.15
C GLY A 70 4.67 -6.55 16.27
N GLU A 71 4.07 -6.91 15.13
CA GLU A 71 4.60 -7.90 14.19
C GLU A 71 5.27 -7.21 13.00
N ILE A 72 6.58 -7.42 12.82
CA ILE A 72 7.33 -6.90 11.66
C ILE A 72 7.72 -8.07 10.76
N VAL A 73 7.11 -8.14 9.58
CA VAL A 73 7.43 -9.12 8.55
C VAL A 73 8.06 -8.41 7.34
N PRO A 74 9.18 -8.91 6.79
CA PRO A 74 9.80 -8.34 5.61
C PRO A 74 8.86 -8.30 4.38
N THR A 75 8.94 -7.22 3.59
CA THR A 75 7.92 -6.90 2.57
C THR A 75 7.90 -7.90 1.40
N ILE A 76 9.06 -8.39 0.97
CA ILE A 76 9.18 -9.41 -0.08
C ILE A 76 8.86 -10.81 0.44
N GLU A 77 9.13 -11.09 1.71
CA GLU A 77 8.65 -12.32 2.34
C GLU A 77 7.11 -12.39 2.31
N LEU A 78 6.43 -11.30 2.68
CA LEU A 78 4.97 -11.19 2.55
C LEU A 78 4.52 -11.41 1.10
N ALA A 79 5.20 -10.81 0.13
CA ALA A 79 4.88 -10.98 -1.28
C ALA A 79 5.01 -12.44 -1.73
N ARG A 80 6.10 -13.12 -1.34
CA ARG A 80 6.36 -14.53 -1.65
C ARG A 80 5.30 -15.44 -1.05
N ARG A 81 4.95 -15.25 0.23
CA ARG A 81 3.88 -16.00 0.90
C ARG A 81 2.52 -15.75 0.25
N CYS A 82 2.19 -14.48 -0.05
CA CYS A 82 0.95 -14.12 -0.74
C CYS A 82 0.87 -14.71 -2.15
N SER A 83 2.01 -14.89 -2.83
CA SER A 83 2.08 -15.52 -4.15
C SER A 83 1.69 -17.00 -4.12
N ALA A 84 2.00 -17.71 -3.03
CA ALA A 84 1.59 -19.10 -2.86
C ALA A 84 0.06 -19.27 -2.79
N TYR A 85 -0.67 -18.20 -2.42
CA TYR A 85 -2.14 -18.15 -2.46
C TYR A 85 -2.68 -17.66 -3.81
N GLY A 86 -1.83 -17.22 -4.74
CA GLY A 86 -2.22 -16.60 -6.00
C GLY A 86 -2.42 -15.08 -5.95
N GLY A 87 -1.94 -14.40 -4.89
CA GLY A 87 -2.04 -12.95 -4.77
C GLY A 87 -1.16 -12.17 -5.75
N TYR A 88 -0.14 -12.82 -6.29
CA TYR A 88 0.70 -12.28 -7.35
C TYR A 88 0.91 -13.34 -8.43
N VAL A 89 1.01 -12.88 -9.68
CA VAL A 89 1.38 -13.71 -10.82
C VAL A 89 2.66 -13.14 -11.41
N VAL A 90 3.72 -13.94 -11.39
CA VAL A 90 5.03 -13.62 -11.95
C VAL A 90 5.07 -14.19 -13.38
N ASN A 91 5.26 -13.34 -14.39
CA ASN A 91 5.46 -13.75 -15.79
C ASN A 91 6.73 -13.11 -16.33
N ASP A 92 7.72 -13.89 -16.76
CA ASP A 92 8.92 -13.47 -17.51
C ASP A 92 9.41 -12.03 -17.20
N GLY A 93 9.72 -11.77 -15.93
CA GLY A 93 10.27 -10.48 -15.46
C GLY A 93 9.24 -9.40 -15.09
N SER A 94 7.95 -9.68 -15.20
CA SER A 94 6.86 -8.77 -14.79
C SER A 94 5.98 -9.40 -13.72
N ILE A 95 5.54 -8.58 -12.77
CA ILE A 95 4.60 -8.96 -11.73
C ILE A 95 3.33 -8.16 -11.95
N LYS A 96 2.18 -8.84 -12.06
CA LYS A 96 0.88 -8.14 -12.08
C LYS A 96 0.60 -7.57 -10.69
N GLY A 97 -0.14 -6.45 -10.65
CA GLY A 97 -0.58 -5.87 -9.38
C GLY A 97 -1.35 -6.86 -8.50
N LEU A 98 -1.35 -6.60 -7.19
CA LEU A 98 -1.94 -7.47 -6.17
C LEU A 98 -3.38 -7.89 -6.53
N ILE A 99 -3.65 -9.19 -6.51
CA ILE A 99 -4.97 -9.77 -6.75
C ILE A 99 -5.70 -9.89 -5.40
N TYR A 100 -6.82 -9.18 -5.26
CA TYR A 100 -7.45 -8.94 -3.94
C TYR A 100 -8.06 -10.18 -3.29
N ALA A 101 -8.76 -11.04 -4.05
CA ALA A 101 -9.40 -12.20 -3.45
C ALA A 101 -8.38 -13.19 -2.86
N PRO A 102 -7.32 -13.60 -3.59
CA PRO A 102 -6.22 -14.37 -3.01
C PRO A 102 -5.50 -13.68 -1.86
N PHE A 103 -5.30 -12.36 -1.93
CA PHE A 103 -4.73 -11.59 -0.83
C PHE A 103 -5.57 -11.70 0.45
N VAL A 104 -6.90 -11.59 0.32
CA VAL A 104 -7.84 -11.74 1.44
C VAL A 104 -7.71 -13.14 2.06
N SER A 105 -7.69 -14.19 1.24
CA SER A 105 -7.49 -15.57 1.73
C SER A 105 -6.15 -15.74 2.45
N PHE A 106 -5.07 -15.21 1.89
CA PHE A 106 -3.73 -15.21 2.50
C PHE A 106 -3.75 -14.52 3.87
N VAL A 107 -4.29 -13.31 3.94
CA VAL A 107 -4.25 -12.50 5.16
C VAL A 107 -5.13 -13.09 6.27
N GLN A 108 -6.28 -13.66 5.92
CA GLN A 108 -7.14 -14.39 6.87
C GLN A 108 -6.44 -15.63 7.41
N ALA A 109 -5.85 -16.45 6.54
CA ALA A 109 -5.25 -17.72 6.92
C ALA A 109 -3.98 -17.54 7.76
N GLU A 110 -3.12 -16.58 7.38
CA GLU A 110 -1.76 -16.47 7.93
C GLU A 110 -1.65 -15.51 9.12
N PHE A 111 -2.56 -14.55 9.23
CA PHE A 111 -2.52 -13.51 10.27
C PHE A 111 -3.82 -13.39 11.08
N GLY A 112 -4.87 -14.14 10.73
CA GLY A 112 -6.14 -14.13 11.44
C GLY A 112 -6.91 -12.81 11.34
N LEU A 113 -6.58 -11.94 10.38
CA LEU A 113 -7.25 -10.65 10.20
C LEU A 113 -8.61 -10.82 9.50
N GLN A 114 -9.59 -10.01 9.89
CA GLN A 114 -10.86 -9.93 9.17
C GLN A 114 -10.70 -8.96 8.02
N VAL A 115 -10.74 -9.48 6.79
CA VAL A 115 -10.58 -8.68 5.57
C VAL A 115 -11.68 -8.95 4.55
N GLN A 116 -12.10 -7.89 3.85
CA GLN A 116 -13.14 -7.95 2.84
C GLN A 116 -12.78 -7.09 1.62
N VAL A 117 -12.96 -7.65 0.42
CA VAL A 117 -12.85 -6.89 -0.82
C VAL A 117 -14.07 -5.99 -0.99
N MET A 118 -13.84 -4.72 -1.27
CA MET A 118 -14.88 -3.72 -1.51
C MET A 118 -14.75 -3.18 -2.95
N THR A 119 -15.82 -3.25 -3.72
CA THR A 119 -15.90 -2.75 -5.12
C THR A 119 -17.08 -1.81 -5.26
N ASN A 120 -17.04 -0.91 -6.25
CA ASN A 120 -18.07 0.11 -6.47
C ASN A 120 -18.30 1.01 -5.24
N VAL A 121 -17.22 1.33 -4.54
CA VAL A 121 -17.24 2.18 -3.34
C VAL A 121 -17.23 3.64 -3.78
N ALA A 122 -18.23 4.42 -3.39
CA ALA A 122 -18.16 5.86 -3.55
C ALA A 122 -17.22 6.44 -2.49
N THR A 123 -16.52 7.53 -2.83
CA THR A 123 -15.60 8.19 -1.89
C THR A 123 -16.32 8.64 -0.60
N ALA A 124 -17.58 9.04 -0.71
CA ALA A 124 -18.43 9.40 0.43
C ALA A 124 -18.75 8.24 1.39
N ASP A 125 -18.59 6.98 0.95
CA ASP A 125 -18.84 5.80 1.79
C ASP A 125 -17.63 5.41 2.66
N ILE A 126 -16.44 5.96 2.36
CA ILE A 126 -15.19 5.62 3.05
C ILE A 126 -15.27 5.86 4.58
N PRO A 127 -15.83 6.98 5.08
CA PRO A 127 -16.03 7.17 6.52
C PRO A 127 -16.86 6.05 7.17
N ALA A 128 -17.93 5.58 6.51
CA ALA A 128 -18.75 4.48 7.04
C ALA A 128 -18.02 3.12 7.00
N ILE A 129 -17.12 2.91 6.04
CA ILE A 129 -16.24 1.73 5.99
C ILE A 129 -15.27 1.76 7.17
N LEU A 130 -14.58 2.88 7.41
CA LEU A 130 -13.64 3.05 8.52
C LEU A 130 -14.33 3.16 9.89
N GLY A 131 -15.64 3.45 9.93
CA GLY A 131 -16.44 3.31 11.16
C GLY A 131 -16.66 1.85 11.58
N ARG A 132 -16.45 0.88 10.68
CA ARG A 132 -16.67 -0.56 10.91
C ARG A 132 -15.41 -1.41 10.74
N SER A 133 -14.30 -0.79 10.35
CA SER A 133 -13.02 -1.45 10.11
C SER A 133 -11.89 -0.58 10.65
N SER A 134 -10.77 -1.19 11.03
CA SER A 134 -9.62 -0.44 11.54
C SER A 134 -8.85 0.28 10.43
N PHE A 135 -8.87 -0.27 9.21
CA PHE A 135 -8.16 0.28 8.06
C PHE A 135 -8.90 0.04 6.75
N PHE A 136 -8.56 0.85 5.74
CA PHE A 136 -8.97 0.63 4.37
C PHE A 136 -7.78 0.74 3.42
N ILE A 137 -7.39 -0.35 2.77
CA ILE A 137 -6.37 -0.35 1.72
C ILE A 137 -7.05 0.10 0.43
N ALA A 138 -6.92 1.37 0.09
CA ALA A 138 -7.59 1.96 -1.08
C ALA A 138 -6.74 1.82 -2.34
N SER A 139 -7.39 1.45 -3.44
CA SER A 139 -6.78 1.52 -4.76
C SER A 139 -6.84 2.94 -5.30
N VAL A 140 -5.69 3.54 -5.53
CA VAL A 140 -5.56 4.91 -6.01
C VAL A 140 -4.59 4.98 -7.17
N SER A 141 -4.63 6.09 -7.91
CA SER A 141 -3.57 6.43 -8.86
C SER A 141 -2.25 6.66 -8.14
N SER A 142 -1.15 6.21 -8.74
CA SER A 142 0.18 6.47 -8.18
C SER A 142 0.57 7.96 -8.24
N SER A 143 -0.13 8.78 -9.03
CA SER A 143 0.06 10.24 -9.05
C SER A 143 -0.41 10.95 -7.79
N ILE A 144 -1.09 10.27 -6.85
CA ILE A 144 -1.48 10.83 -5.54
C ILE A 144 -0.27 11.35 -4.73
N ARG A 145 0.94 10.96 -5.13
CA ARG A 145 2.21 11.57 -4.66
C ARG A 145 2.25 13.09 -4.85
N TRP A 146 1.52 13.62 -5.83
CA TRP A 146 1.39 15.05 -6.15
C TRP A 146 -0.09 15.42 -6.18
N PRO A 147 -0.71 15.67 -5.01
CA PRO A 147 -2.14 15.94 -4.91
C PRO A 147 -2.62 17.14 -5.74
N GLU A 148 -1.72 18.08 -6.04
CA GLU A 148 -2.01 19.25 -6.86
C GLU A 148 -2.20 18.94 -8.34
N ARG A 149 -1.87 17.72 -8.80
CA ARG A 149 -1.92 17.31 -10.22
C ARG A 149 -3.12 16.44 -10.51
N GLU A 150 -3.63 16.54 -11.73
CA GLU A 150 -4.70 15.65 -12.20
C GLU A 150 -4.14 14.27 -12.57
N PRO A 151 -4.71 13.16 -12.05
CA PRO A 151 -4.26 11.83 -12.40
C PRO A 151 -4.55 11.48 -13.86
N PRO A 152 -3.61 10.85 -14.58
CA PRO A 152 -3.88 10.35 -15.94
C PRO A 152 -4.85 9.16 -15.96
N SER A 153 -4.97 8.47 -14.82
CA SER A 153 -5.88 7.33 -14.61
C SER A 153 -6.10 7.10 -13.12
N LYS A 154 -7.18 6.40 -12.74
CA LYS A 154 -7.43 5.94 -11.37
C LYS A 154 -6.88 4.52 -11.17
N GLY A 155 -6.33 4.25 -9.99
CA GLY A 155 -5.82 2.93 -9.59
C GLY A 155 -4.38 2.63 -10.02
N GLY A 156 -3.94 1.39 -9.78
CA GLY A 156 -2.57 0.95 -10.05
C GLY A 156 -1.60 1.13 -8.88
N HIS A 157 -2.03 1.78 -7.80
CA HIS A 157 -1.32 1.90 -6.53
C HIS A 157 -2.24 1.61 -5.34
N LEU A 158 -1.66 1.33 -4.18
CA LEU A 158 -2.36 1.08 -2.93
C LEU A 158 -1.84 1.99 -1.82
N VAL A 159 -2.77 2.58 -1.07
CA VAL A 159 -2.49 3.39 0.12
C VAL A 159 -3.30 2.86 1.30
N LEU A 160 -2.82 3.08 2.52
CA LEU A 160 -3.47 2.63 3.75
C LEU A 160 -4.20 3.80 4.42
N LEU A 161 -5.52 3.86 4.33
CA LEU A 161 -6.29 4.82 5.11
C LEU A 161 -6.38 4.35 6.56
N THR A 162 -6.13 5.28 7.46
CA THR A 162 -6.15 5.08 8.91
C THR A 162 -7.27 5.88 9.59
N ALA A 163 -7.78 6.94 8.93
CA ALA A 163 -8.97 7.67 9.35
C ALA A 163 -9.64 8.38 8.18
N ALA A 164 -10.94 8.63 8.29
CA ALA A 164 -11.70 9.44 7.36
C ALA A 164 -12.80 10.21 8.08
N SER A 165 -12.89 11.51 7.81
CA SER A 165 -13.99 12.39 8.20
C SER A 165 -14.31 13.36 7.07
N ASP A 166 -15.30 14.22 7.28
CA ASP A 166 -15.61 15.32 6.36
C ASP A 166 -14.44 16.32 6.23
N ASP A 167 -13.59 16.42 7.27
CA ASP A 167 -12.41 17.29 7.27
C ASP A 167 -11.25 16.74 6.42
N GLY A 168 -11.24 15.43 6.14
CA GLY A 168 -10.22 14.80 5.31
C GLY A 168 -9.98 13.33 5.59
N PHE A 169 -9.31 12.69 4.63
CA PHE A 169 -8.89 11.30 4.71
C PHE A 169 -7.41 11.24 5.04
N ARG A 170 -7.09 10.59 6.16
CA ARG A 170 -5.71 10.35 6.60
C ARG A 170 -5.23 8.99 6.12
N PHE A 171 -4.06 8.96 5.49
CA PHE A 171 -3.48 7.74 4.96
C PHE A 171 -1.96 7.73 5.00
N HIS A 172 -1.41 6.52 4.97
CA HIS A 172 -0.03 6.27 4.60
C HIS A 172 0.04 5.93 3.12
N ASN A 173 0.90 6.63 2.39
CA ASN A 173 1.20 6.35 0.99
C ASN A 173 2.61 5.77 0.89
N PRO A 174 2.74 4.44 0.67
CA PRO A 174 4.03 3.76 0.62
C PRO A 174 4.99 4.29 -0.44
N SER A 175 4.51 5.10 -1.38
CA SER A 175 5.31 5.61 -2.47
C SER A 175 5.39 7.14 -2.49
N GLY A 176 4.99 7.83 -1.42
CA GLY A 176 5.15 9.28 -1.30
C GLY A 176 6.62 9.70 -1.46
N HIS A 177 6.86 10.95 -1.87
CA HIS A 177 8.21 11.47 -2.11
C HIS A 177 8.62 12.57 -1.12
N THR A 178 7.71 12.95 -0.23
CA THR A 178 7.93 13.89 0.86
C THR A 178 7.24 13.34 2.10
N SER A 179 7.68 13.75 3.29
CA SER A 179 7.05 13.31 4.54
C SER A 179 5.53 13.61 4.56
N ALA A 180 5.12 14.76 4.02
CA ALA A 180 3.72 15.17 3.91
C ALA A 180 2.87 14.29 2.97
N THR A 181 3.50 13.59 2.01
CA THR A 181 2.84 12.71 1.06
C THR A 181 3.08 11.24 1.34
N GLN A 182 3.84 10.90 2.39
CA GLN A 182 4.17 9.54 2.83
C GLN A 182 3.37 9.15 4.07
N THR A 183 3.57 9.87 5.16
CA THR A 183 3.14 9.47 6.50
C THR A 183 2.03 10.38 6.96
N ASN A 184 0.90 9.81 7.36
CA ASN A 184 -0.26 10.54 7.86
C ASN A 184 -0.70 11.66 6.91
N ALA A 185 -0.51 11.45 5.60
CA ALA A 185 -0.93 12.36 4.55
C ALA A 185 -2.44 12.58 4.64
N VAL A 186 -2.90 13.80 4.40
CA VAL A 186 -4.31 14.17 4.48
C VAL A 186 -4.76 14.81 3.18
N LEU A 187 -5.88 14.34 2.63
CA LEU A 187 -6.55 14.97 1.50
C LEU A 187 -8.03 15.19 1.80
N ALA A 188 -8.60 16.27 1.28
CA ALA A 188 -10.04 16.46 1.28
C ALA A 188 -10.71 15.33 0.47
N PRO A 189 -11.96 14.94 0.79
CA PRO A 189 -12.64 13.86 0.07
C PRO A 189 -12.70 14.08 -1.45
N ALA A 190 -12.97 15.32 -1.89
CA ALA A 190 -13.00 15.66 -3.32
C ALA A 190 -11.63 15.49 -3.99
N ASP A 191 -10.54 15.82 -3.30
CA ASP A 191 -9.19 15.63 -3.83
C ASP A 191 -8.82 14.16 -3.90
N PHE A 192 -9.16 13.39 -2.86
CA PHE A 192 -8.92 11.96 -2.84
C PHE A 192 -9.68 11.22 -3.95
N ASP A 193 -10.94 11.61 -4.22
CA ASP A 193 -11.78 10.99 -5.25
C ASP A 193 -11.12 10.99 -6.63
N ARG A 194 -10.41 12.07 -6.99
CA ARG A 194 -9.71 12.18 -8.28
C ARG A 194 -8.78 11.00 -8.53
N PHE A 195 -8.13 10.48 -7.48
CA PHE A 195 -7.20 9.36 -7.56
C PHE A 195 -7.85 8.00 -7.30
N PHE A 196 -8.93 7.95 -6.52
CA PHE A 196 -9.54 6.71 -6.02
C PHE A 196 -10.24 5.91 -7.11
N ALA A 197 -9.90 4.62 -7.22
CA ALA A 197 -10.45 3.70 -8.22
C ALA A 197 -11.74 2.98 -7.79
N ASN A 198 -12.45 3.54 -6.81
CA ASN A 198 -13.73 3.02 -6.31
C ASN A 198 -13.67 1.56 -5.81
N ARG A 199 -12.51 1.14 -5.32
CA ARG A 199 -12.28 -0.21 -4.78
C ARG A 199 -11.14 -0.23 -3.78
N GLY A 200 -11.17 -1.22 -2.89
CA GLY A 200 -10.14 -1.43 -1.90
C GLY A 200 -10.43 -2.66 -1.05
N ILE A 201 -9.71 -2.77 0.08
CA ILE A 201 -9.85 -3.87 1.02
C ILE A 201 -10.05 -3.28 2.41
N ALA A 202 -11.19 -3.58 3.04
CA ALA A 202 -11.44 -3.23 4.44
C ALA A 202 -10.75 -4.25 5.35
N VAL A 203 -10.12 -3.78 6.42
CA VAL A 203 -9.34 -4.61 7.34
C VAL A 203 -9.73 -4.29 8.79
N THR A 204 -10.06 -5.33 9.55
CA THR A 204 -10.31 -5.24 11.00
C THR A 204 -9.30 -6.14 11.72
N ILE A 205 -8.66 -5.58 12.75
CA ILE A 205 -7.69 -6.27 13.61
C ILE A 205 -8.30 -6.76 14.91
#